data_AF-A0ABD7Z2W6-F1
#
_entry.id   AF-A0ABD7Z2W6-F1
#
_cell.length_a   1.000
_cell.length_b   1.000
_cell.length_c   1.000
_cell.angle_alpha   90.00
_cell.angle_beta   90.00
_cell.angle_gamma   90.00
#
_symmetry.space_group_name_H-M   'P 1'
#
loop_
_entity.id
_entity.type
_entity.pdbx_description
1 polymer ?
#
loop_
_entity_poly.entity_id
_entity_poly.type
_entity_poly.pdbx_seq_one_letter_code
_entity_poly.pdbx_strand_id
1 'polypeptide(L)'
;MADNQEKSLTLSQGEVNALKKAIMYLKFSCEETESVMYAGSPLINSVFSKLLVIDDLGEYTIDFFKKRHPENERFVLTKLDKLELENGRKFESEVKENSFRECLYPFSRK
;
A
#
# COMPACT_ATOMS: atom_id res chain seq x y z
N MET A 1 17.28 -1.15 -17.97
CA MET A 1 17.58 -0.19 -16.86
C MET A 1 16.54 0.91 -17.00
N ALA A 2 15.49 0.89 -16.19
CA ALA A 2 14.53 1.98 -16.19
C ALA A 2 15.23 3.22 -15.64
N ASP A 3 15.09 4.33 -16.33
CA ASP A 3 15.77 5.59 -16.05
C ASP A 3 15.45 6.07 -14.63
N ASN A 4 16.46 6.13 -13.76
CA ASN A 4 16.34 6.55 -12.36
C ASN A 4 16.28 8.09 -12.24
N GLN A 5 15.93 8.78 -13.33
CA GLN A 5 15.78 10.22 -13.37
C GLN A 5 14.54 10.63 -12.57
N GLU A 6 14.77 11.41 -11.52
CA GLU A 6 13.69 12.06 -10.79
C GLU A 6 12.96 13.06 -11.70
N LYS A 7 11.64 13.07 -11.60
CA LYS A 7 10.76 14.01 -12.31
C LYS A 7 10.03 14.87 -11.30
N SER A 8 9.86 16.15 -11.62
CA SER A 8 9.05 17.06 -10.81
C SER A 8 7.58 16.95 -11.19
N LEU A 9 6.71 16.89 -10.19
CA LEU A 9 5.26 16.97 -10.32
C LEU A 9 4.73 17.98 -9.30
N THR A 10 3.90 18.92 -9.74
CA THR A 10 3.23 19.87 -8.84
C THR A 10 1.81 19.39 -8.57
N LEU A 11 1.42 19.33 -7.30
CA LEU A 11 0.09 18.94 -6.85
C LEU A 11 -0.41 19.95 -5.82
N SER A 12 -1.69 20.25 -5.86
CA SER A 12 -2.41 20.88 -4.76
C SER A 12 -2.63 19.88 -3.62
N GLN A 13 -2.85 20.38 -2.39
CA GLN A 13 -3.19 19.52 -1.25
C GLN A 13 -4.45 18.67 -1.52
N GLY A 14 -5.41 19.21 -2.29
CA GLY A 14 -6.60 18.46 -2.71
C GLY A 14 -6.25 17.22 -3.54
N GLU A 15 -5.34 17.36 -4.51
CA GLU A 15 -4.86 16.26 -5.34
C GLU A 15 -4.02 15.26 -4.55
N VAL A 16 -3.16 15.74 -3.63
CA VAL A 16 -2.42 14.88 -2.69
C VAL A 16 -3.39 14.02 -1.88
N ASN A 17 -4.42 14.63 -1.29
CA ASN A 17 -5.44 13.92 -0.53
C ASN A 17 -6.23 12.92 -1.37
N ALA A 18 -6.59 13.27 -2.61
CA ALA A 18 -7.31 12.38 -3.52
C ALA A 18 -6.47 11.14 -3.87
N LEU A 19 -5.20 11.34 -4.22
CA LEU A 19 -4.27 10.25 -4.53
C LEU A 19 -4.02 9.35 -3.32
N LYS A 20 -3.82 9.93 -2.12
CA LYS A 20 -3.70 9.16 -0.88
C LYS A 20 -4.92 8.26 -0.67
N LYS A 21 -6.14 8.80 -0.81
CA LYS A 21 -7.38 8.03 -0.67
C LYS A 21 -7.51 6.93 -1.72
N ALA A 22 -7.15 7.19 -2.96
CA ALA A 22 -7.18 6.19 -4.03
C ALA A 22 -6.22 5.02 -3.74
N ILE A 23 -4.98 5.31 -3.33
CA ILE A 23 -4.00 4.29 -2.94
C ILE A 23 -4.49 3.50 -1.73
N MET A 24 -5.06 4.17 -0.72
CA MET A 24 -5.65 3.52 0.45
C MET A 24 -6.82 2.61 0.09
N TYR A 25 -7.69 3.03 -0.84
CA TYR A 25 -8.77 2.18 -1.34
C TYR A 25 -8.23 0.92 -2.01
N LEU A 26 -7.26 1.04 -2.92
CA LEU A 26 -6.64 -0.11 -3.58
C LEU A 26 -6.03 -1.10 -2.58
N LYS A 27 -5.41 -0.58 -1.51
CA LYS A 27 -4.74 -1.38 -0.48
C LYS A 27 -5.69 -2.02 0.51
N PHE A 28 -6.70 -1.30 0.98
CA PHE A 28 -7.45 -1.65 2.19
C PHE A 28 -8.98 -1.73 2.02
N SER A 29 -9.50 -1.56 0.81
CA SER A 29 -10.96 -1.60 0.58
C SER A 29 -11.38 -2.26 -0.74
N CYS A 30 -10.54 -2.25 -1.76
CA CYS A 30 -10.79 -2.91 -3.05
C CYS A 30 -10.77 -4.45 -2.86
N GLU A 31 -11.88 -5.13 -3.16
CA GLU A 31 -12.04 -6.56 -2.87
C GLU A 31 -11.51 -7.48 -3.99
N GLU A 32 -11.30 -6.90 -5.18
CA GLU A 32 -10.75 -7.58 -6.34
C GLU A 32 -9.30 -7.98 -6.06
N THR A 33 -9.01 -9.27 -6.16
CA THR A 33 -7.69 -9.86 -5.89
C THR A 33 -6.61 -9.38 -6.85
N GLU A 34 -6.98 -9.06 -8.11
CA GLU A 34 -6.08 -8.46 -9.09
C GLU A 34 -5.41 -7.20 -8.55
N SER A 35 -6.09 -6.43 -7.70
CA SER A 35 -5.52 -5.21 -7.14
C SER A 35 -4.35 -5.44 -6.18
N VAL A 36 -4.05 -6.68 -5.78
CA VAL A 36 -2.83 -7.05 -5.05
C VAL A 36 -1.57 -6.60 -5.81
N MET A 37 -1.57 -6.64 -7.15
CA MET A 37 -0.44 -6.17 -7.96
C MET A 37 -0.13 -4.68 -7.75
N TYR A 38 -1.16 -3.89 -7.42
CA TYR A 38 -1.00 -2.47 -7.12
C TYR A 38 -0.76 -2.24 -5.62
N ALA A 39 -1.53 -2.91 -4.77
CA ALA A 39 -1.44 -2.78 -3.33
C ALA A 39 -0.05 -3.16 -2.79
N GLY A 40 0.57 -4.21 -3.33
CA GLY A 40 1.90 -4.68 -2.94
C GLY A 40 3.05 -4.12 -3.78
N SER A 41 2.79 -3.12 -4.64
CA SER A 41 3.84 -2.58 -5.53
C SER A 41 4.81 -1.68 -4.77
N PRO A 42 6.13 -1.95 -4.80
CA PRO A 42 7.13 -1.07 -4.18
C PRO A 42 7.14 0.34 -4.77
N LEU A 43 6.79 0.48 -6.05
CA LEU A 43 6.71 1.79 -6.72
C LEU A 43 5.51 2.59 -6.22
N ILE A 44 4.36 1.95 -6.01
CA ILE A 44 3.18 2.61 -5.44
C ILE A 44 3.44 2.94 -3.97
N ASN A 45 4.11 2.06 -3.21
CA ASN A 45 4.55 2.35 -1.85
C ASN A 45 5.46 3.57 -1.81
N SER A 46 6.45 3.67 -2.70
CA SER A 46 7.33 4.82 -2.81
C SER A 46 6.57 6.12 -3.13
N VAL A 47 5.64 6.10 -4.08
CA VAL A 47 4.77 7.26 -4.37
C VAL A 47 3.95 7.62 -3.14
N PHE A 48 3.38 6.63 -2.46
CA PHE A 48 2.57 6.88 -1.28
C PHE A 48 3.38 7.53 -0.17
N SER A 49 4.60 7.06 0.12
CA SER A 49 5.51 7.70 1.08
C SER A 49 5.76 9.16 0.75
N LYS A 50 6.00 9.49 -0.54
CA LYS A 50 6.21 10.87 -0.98
C LYS A 50 4.97 11.73 -0.73
N LEU A 51 3.77 11.20 -1.02
CA LEU A 51 2.51 11.87 -0.74
C LEU A 51 2.27 12.09 0.76
N LEU A 52 2.69 11.17 1.62
CA LEU A 52 2.59 11.33 3.07
C LEU A 52 3.52 12.44 3.60
N VAL A 53 4.69 12.61 3.00
CA VAL A 53 5.69 13.62 3.41
C VAL A 53 5.26 15.04 3.02
N ILE A 54 4.67 15.21 1.84
CA ILE A 54 4.24 16.54 1.35
C ILE A 54 2.84 16.96 1.83
N ASP A 55 2.18 16.10 2.60
CA ASP A 55 0.87 16.37 3.18
C ASP A 55 0.95 17.50 4.21
N ASP A 56 -0.04 18.40 4.24
CA ASP A 56 -0.07 19.53 5.20
C ASP A 56 -0.02 19.08 6.68
N LEU A 57 -0.51 17.88 6.99
CA LEU A 57 -0.45 17.33 8.35
C LEU A 57 0.92 16.71 8.68
N GLY A 58 1.78 16.51 7.68
CA GLY A 58 3.17 16.08 7.79
C GLY A 58 3.38 14.88 8.72
N GLU A 59 4.17 15.08 9.76
CA GLU A 59 4.55 14.04 10.72
C GLU A 59 3.36 13.38 11.43
N TYR A 60 2.25 14.10 11.66
CA TYR A 60 1.05 13.52 12.28
C TYR A 60 0.46 12.38 11.44
N THR A 61 0.44 12.56 10.11
CA THR A 61 -0.03 11.53 9.18
C THR A 61 0.91 10.32 9.22
N ILE A 62 2.22 10.54 9.27
CA ILE A 62 3.22 9.46 9.36
C ILE A 62 3.05 8.68 10.68
N ASP A 63 2.89 9.38 11.79
CA ASP A 63 2.73 8.77 13.11
C ASP A 63 1.40 8.01 13.27
N PHE A 64 0.35 8.43 12.55
CA PHE A 64 -0.87 7.65 12.44
C PHE A 64 -0.61 6.27 11.81
N PHE A 65 0.16 6.23 10.71
CA PHE A 65 0.47 4.97 10.01
C PHE A 65 1.49 4.09 10.74
N LYS A 66 2.34 4.64 11.61
CA LYS A 66 3.21 3.84 12.49
C LYS A 66 2.45 3.01 13.53
N LYS A 67 1.13 3.15 13.62
CA LYS A 67 0.32 2.38 14.56
C LYS A 67 -0.19 1.12 13.88
N ARG A 68 -0.22 0.05 14.65
CA ARG A 68 -0.85 -1.20 14.22
C ARG A 68 -2.33 -0.99 13.85
N HIS A 69 -2.77 -1.59 12.75
CA HIS A 69 -4.17 -1.54 12.30
C HIS A 69 -4.72 -2.96 12.04
N PRO A 70 -5.28 -3.65 13.06
CA PRO A 70 -5.69 -5.05 12.96
C PRO A 70 -6.69 -5.35 11.83
N GLU A 71 -7.59 -4.42 11.53
CA GLU A 71 -8.57 -4.60 10.44
C GLU A 71 -7.89 -4.64 9.06
N ASN A 72 -6.84 -3.82 8.86
CA ASN A 72 -6.11 -3.78 7.60
C ASN A 72 -5.21 -5.01 7.47
N GLU A 73 -4.61 -5.47 8.58
CA GLU A 73 -3.89 -6.74 8.62
C GLU A 73 -4.81 -7.89 8.18
N ARG A 74 -6.00 -7.99 8.78
CA ARG A 74 -6.98 -9.04 8.46
C ARG A 74 -7.45 -8.94 7.00
N PHE A 75 -7.72 -7.72 6.53
CA PHE A 75 -8.14 -7.49 5.15
C PHE A 75 -7.09 -7.98 4.15
N VAL A 76 -5.83 -7.55 4.32
CA VAL A 76 -4.73 -7.95 3.44
C VAL A 76 -4.50 -9.47 3.47
N LEU A 77 -4.48 -10.09 4.65
CA LEU A 77 -4.32 -11.55 4.76
C LEU A 77 -5.44 -12.30 4.03
N THR A 78 -6.69 -11.91 4.28
CA THR A 78 -7.86 -12.53 3.65
C THR A 78 -7.79 -12.41 2.12
N LYS A 79 -7.34 -11.27 1.60
CA LYS A 79 -7.20 -11.03 0.17
C LYS A 79 -6.09 -11.86 -0.46
N LEU A 80 -4.96 -12.02 0.23
CA LEU A 80 -3.87 -12.91 -0.22
C LEU A 80 -4.31 -14.38 -0.21
N ASP A 81 -5.05 -14.81 0.81
CA ASP A 81 -5.63 -16.16 0.88
C ASP A 81 -6.60 -16.40 -0.29
N LYS A 82 -7.45 -15.42 -0.60
CA LYS A 82 -8.38 -15.49 -1.75
C LYS A 82 -7.62 -15.60 -3.07
N LEU A 83 -6.54 -14.83 -3.24
CA LEU A 83 -5.68 -14.89 -4.43
C LEU A 83 -5.01 -16.26 -4.61
N GLU A 84 -4.56 -16.89 -3.51
CA GLU A 84 -4.01 -18.26 -3.57
C GLU A 84 -5.04 -19.28 -4.05
N LEU A 85 -6.29 -19.15 -3.58
CA LEU A 85 -7.41 -20.02 -3.98
C LEU A 85 -7.74 -19.84 -5.46
N GLU A 86 -7.84 -18.60 -5.94
CA GLU A 86 -8.16 -18.29 -7.34
C GLU A 86 -7.06 -18.76 -8.31
N ASN A 87 -5.79 -18.62 -7.92
CA ASN A 87 -4.65 -19.09 -8.72
C ASN A 87 -4.40 -20.60 -8.60
N GLY A 88 -5.07 -21.30 -7.69
CA GLY A 88 -4.86 -22.72 -7.41
C GLY A 88 -3.46 -23.05 -6.86
N ARG A 89 -2.72 -22.06 -6.36
CA ARG A 89 -1.35 -22.21 -5.87
C ARG A 89 -1.14 -21.40 -4.61
N LYS A 90 -0.66 -22.06 -3.55
CA LYS A 90 -0.21 -21.39 -2.33
C LYS A 90 1.12 -20.68 -2.56
N PHE A 91 1.27 -19.51 -1.97
CA PHE A 91 2.55 -18.84 -1.87
C PHE A 91 3.49 -19.64 -0.97
N GLU A 92 4.77 -19.55 -1.26
CA GLU A 92 5.81 -19.88 -0.28
C GLU A 92 5.71 -18.90 0.90
N SER A 93 6.00 -19.37 2.10
CA SER A 93 5.79 -18.61 3.34
C SER A 93 6.48 -17.24 3.31
N GLU A 94 7.72 -17.18 2.81
CA GLU A 94 8.49 -15.95 2.68
C GLU A 94 7.88 -14.97 1.66
N VAL A 95 7.44 -15.48 0.51
CA VAL A 95 6.77 -14.68 -0.54
C VAL A 95 5.47 -14.10 -0.01
N LYS A 96 4.72 -14.87 0.78
CA LYS A 96 3.46 -14.44 1.40
C LYS A 96 3.69 -13.34 2.43
N GLU A 97 4.67 -13.51 3.32
CA GLU A 97 5.00 -12.50 4.32
C GLU A 97 5.51 -11.21 3.66
N ASN A 98 6.33 -11.30 2.61
CA ASN A 98 6.78 -10.13 1.86
C ASN A 98 5.61 -9.42 1.16
N SER A 99 4.75 -10.17 0.47
CA SER A 99 3.53 -9.62 -0.15
C SER A 99 2.63 -8.96 0.88
N PHE A 100 2.45 -9.59 2.04
CA PHE A 100 1.68 -9.04 3.15
C PHE A 100 2.26 -7.71 3.62
N ARG A 101 3.57 -7.63 3.85
CA ARG A 101 4.24 -6.40 4.29
C ARG A 101 4.11 -5.27 3.28
N GLU A 102 4.31 -5.56 2.00
CA GLU A 102 4.19 -4.55 0.94
C GLU A 102 2.73 -4.06 0.78
N CYS A 103 1.76 -4.96 0.87
CA CYS A 103 0.35 -4.62 0.83
C CYS A 103 -0.10 -3.81 2.06
N LEU A 104 0.42 -4.16 3.25
CA LEU A 104 0.09 -3.50 4.52
C LEU A 104 0.73 -2.10 4.65
N TYR A 105 1.85 -1.86 3.95
CA TYR A 105 2.49 -0.55 3.93
C TYR A 105 1.46 0.56 3.62
N PRO A 106 1.44 1.67 4.38
CA PRO A 106 2.45 2.16 5.32
C PRO A 106 2.23 1.73 6.77
N PHE A 107 1.22 0.91 7.05
CA PHE A 107 0.99 0.43 8.41
C PHE A 107 2.09 -0.52 8.86
N SER A 108 2.55 -0.37 10.10
CA SER A 108 3.45 -1.32 10.74
C SER A 108 2.66 -2.42 11.45
N ARG A 109 3.28 -3.59 11.56
CA ARG A 109 2.77 -4.72 12.35
C ARG A 109 3.06 -4.56 13.87
N LYS A 110 3.93 -3.61 14.23
CA LYS A 110 4.40 -3.33 15.60
C LYS A 110 4.10 -1.89 15.95
#